data_AF-A0AAP8KJS7-F1
#
_entry.id   AF-A0AAP8KJS7-F1
#
_cell.length_a   1.000
_cell.length_b   1.000
_cell.length_c   1.000
_cell.angle_alpha   90.00
_cell.angle_beta   90.00
_cell.angle_gamma   90.00
#
_symmetry.space_group_name_H-M   'P 1'
#
loop_
_entity.id
_entity.type
_entity.pdbx_description
1 polymer ?
#
loop_
_entity_poly.entity_id
_entity_poly.type
_entity_poly.pdbx_seq_one_letter_code
_entity_poly.pdbx_strand_id
1 'polypeptide(L)'
;MRDIRFLLKPWYSNSHALIIGINNYKHASPLSYAVNDAEEVRETLINDIGFLEDNIVLLVDKDATKENIQRSFLAFCRDEVEIDDRILVFFAGHGHTQTGFRGEVGYLVPYDANINDLSTLIRWDEFTGNSELIRAKHMLFIMDACYGGLALTRSLHPGSVRFLKDMTLRYSRQVLTAGKADEVVADSGGPLPDHSVFTGHFLEGIRGAAANGQGILTASGLMAYVYNKVSTDRNSNQTPHYGYIDGDGDFILAAPQLSSRPADERADSDEAYSIPFIDEENIRDSITRKIAKVKQLLSMESSTIELHDLLIQGVQNFLSASTEDYFNLSTNYSLDALIEKLLKYENISNDLCSLEACVAYWAQPAHKQTLQKVLARSTDRLDVQGGLNIWIHLRWYPIILQVYMAGIAAVAGERFDSLANILLTKVPSLENPSKNVFLVENISDAILNLTRDNVFKQLPGHENNHAPMSEYFLKLFQPKLDDILFLGKGYENSFDDFEVLLALVAADLSKQSGDNTWGPIGRFGYKSRNNSGGPLFRTISLARAQGQEWPLLKQGFFGGSIDRFNIVADEYANIITRMGWY
;
A
#
# COMPACT_ATOMS: atom_id res chain seq x y z
N MET A 1 23.47 5.75 -0.07
CA MET A 1 23.92 5.67 1.34
C MET A 1 24.66 4.34 1.55
N ARG A 2 25.70 4.23 2.40
CA ARG A 2 26.33 2.91 2.66
C ARG A 2 25.30 2.00 3.36
N ASP A 3 25.18 0.77 2.90
CA ASP A 3 24.23 -0.24 3.39
C ASP A 3 24.40 -0.48 4.91
N ILE A 4 23.39 -0.06 5.67
CA ILE A 4 23.36 -0.19 7.13
C ILE A 4 22.63 -1.46 7.60
N ARG A 5 21.97 -2.23 6.70
CA ARG A 5 21.23 -3.45 7.08
C ARG A 5 22.14 -4.57 7.55
N PHE A 6 23.42 -4.57 7.15
CA PHE A 6 24.45 -5.45 7.72
C PHE A 6 24.93 -5.04 9.13
N LEU A 7 24.48 -3.89 9.64
CA LEU A 7 24.77 -3.39 10.98
C LEU A 7 23.55 -3.44 11.92
N LEU A 8 22.33 -3.45 11.37
CA LEU A 8 21.11 -3.42 12.15
C LEU A 8 20.83 -4.77 12.83
N LYS A 9 20.52 -4.71 14.12
CA LYS A 9 20.09 -5.84 14.93
C LYS A 9 18.56 -5.95 14.87
N PRO A 10 17.98 -7.15 15.03
CA PRO A 10 16.53 -7.33 15.09
C PRO A 10 15.91 -6.84 16.42
N TRP A 11 16.72 -6.30 17.33
CA TRP A 11 16.33 -5.66 18.60
C TRP A 11 16.88 -4.23 18.68
N TYR A 12 16.39 -3.43 19.62
CA TYR A 12 16.91 -2.07 19.86
C TYR A 12 18.12 -2.10 20.79
N SER A 13 19.13 -1.26 20.51
CA SER A 13 20.26 -1.10 21.43
C SER A 13 19.87 -0.20 22.61
N ASN A 14 19.31 0.97 22.32
CA ASN A 14 18.70 1.87 23.30
C ASN A 14 17.33 2.38 22.84
N SER A 15 16.58 2.89 23.81
CA SER A 15 15.30 3.56 23.59
C SER A 15 15.38 4.96 24.20
N HIS A 16 15.10 5.98 23.39
CA HIS A 16 15.12 7.38 23.81
C HIS A 16 13.76 8.01 23.64
N ALA A 17 13.42 8.99 24.46
CA ALA A 17 12.18 9.73 24.28
C ALA A 17 12.36 11.23 24.49
N LEU A 18 11.63 12.02 23.70
CA LEU A 18 11.38 13.44 23.95
C LEU A 18 9.89 13.61 24.21
N ILE A 19 9.54 13.98 25.44
CA ILE A 19 8.16 14.07 25.90
C ILE A 19 7.90 15.53 26.28
N ILE A 20 6.86 16.11 25.69
CA ILE A 20 6.54 17.53 25.83
C ILE A 20 5.07 17.66 26.25
N GLY A 21 4.83 18.37 27.35
CA GLY A 21 3.48 18.62 27.87
C GLY A 21 3.33 20.06 28.33
N ILE A 22 2.40 20.81 27.74
CA ILE A 22 2.28 22.25 28.01
C ILE A 22 0.85 22.59 28.40
N ASN A 23 0.64 22.87 29.68
CA ASN A 23 -0.61 23.37 30.23
C ASN A 23 -0.60 24.89 30.28
N ASN A 24 0.47 25.48 30.82
CA ASN A 24 0.54 26.92 31.06
C ASN A 24 1.31 27.58 29.93
N TYR A 25 0.67 28.47 29.16
CA TYR A 25 1.32 29.21 28.07
C TYR A 25 1.54 30.66 28.46
N LYS A 26 2.61 31.27 27.93
CA LYS A 26 2.89 32.70 28.15
C LYS A 26 1.91 33.62 27.40
N HIS A 27 1.47 33.20 26.20
CA HIS A 27 0.66 34.01 25.30
C HIS A 27 -0.60 33.30 24.74
N ALA A 28 -0.92 32.09 25.23
CA ALA A 28 -2.11 31.33 24.84
C ALA A 28 -2.92 30.93 26.09
N SER A 29 -4.15 30.46 25.89
CA SER A 29 -5.00 29.96 26.98
C SER A 29 -4.42 28.68 27.58
N PRO A 30 -4.55 28.47 28.90
CA PRO A 30 -4.03 27.27 29.52
C PRO A 30 -4.84 26.02 29.14
N LEU A 31 -4.20 24.85 29.23
CA LEU A 31 -4.80 23.52 29.14
C LEU A 31 -4.76 22.83 30.52
N SER A 32 -5.60 21.81 30.70
CA SER A 32 -5.73 21.10 31.98
C SER A 32 -4.87 19.83 32.07
N TYR A 33 -4.72 19.09 30.98
CA TYR A 33 -4.24 17.69 31.03
C TYR A 33 -2.88 17.42 30.37
N ALA A 34 -2.35 18.34 29.55
CA ALA A 34 -1.16 18.08 28.74
C ALA A 34 0.10 17.74 29.57
N VAL A 35 0.27 18.35 30.75
CA VAL A 35 1.37 17.99 31.67
C VAL A 35 1.16 16.60 32.27
N ASN A 36 -0.06 16.29 32.71
CA ASN A 36 -0.40 14.98 33.27
C ASN A 36 -0.25 13.86 32.21
N ASP A 37 -0.68 14.14 30.98
CA ASP A 37 -0.49 13.29 29.81
C ASP A 37 0.99 12.99 29.56
N ALA A 38 1.85 14.00 29.57
CA ALA A 38 3.29 13.84 29.38
C ALA A 38 3.95 13.02 30.49
N GLU A 39 3.63 13.30 31.76
CA GLU A 39 4.17 12.56 32.91
C GLU A 39 3.72 11.09 32.89
N GLU A 40 2.45 10.82 32.59
CA GLU A 40 1.94 9.44 32.56
C GLU A 40 2.50 8.64 31.38
N VAL A 41 2.74 9.27 30.23
CA VAL A 41 3.46 8.65 29.11
C VAL A 41 4.90 8.34 29.49
N ARG A 42 5.60 9.24 30.20
CA ARG A 42 6.94 8.98 30.73
C ARG A 42 6.95 7.76 31.64
N GLU A 43 6.06 7.73 32.63
CA GLU A 43 5.97 6.61 33.58
C GLU A 43 5.64 5.30 32.88
N THR A 44 4.74 5.33 31.89
CA THR A 44 4.37 4.12 31.12
C THR A 44 5.54 3.62 30.27
N LEU A 45 6.34 4.52 29.68
CA LEU A 45 7.53 4.13 28.92
C LEU A 45 8.60 3.48 29.81
N ILE A 46 8.77 3.96 31.04
CA ILE A 46 9.71 3.41 32.01
C ILE A 46 9.21 2.06 32.54
N ASN A 47 7.98 2.04 33.06
CA ASN A 47 7.45 0.93 33.85
C ASN A 47 6.95 -0.24 32.99
N ASP A 48 6.31 0.03 31.85
CA ASP A 48 5.66 -0.98 31.02
C ASP A 48 6.47 -1.36 29.78
N ILE A 49 7.22 -0.41 29.21
CA ILE A 49 7.94 -0.60 27.94
C ILE A 49 9.46 -0.78 28.12
N GLY A 50 10.02 -0.31 29.24
CA GLY A 50 11.43 -0.49 29.60
C GLY A 50 12.39 0.53 28.98
N PHE A 51 11.96 1.79 28.78
CA PHE A 51 12.87 2.88 28.47
C PHE A 51 13.69 3.25 29.73
N LEU A 52 14.96 3.57 29.55
CA LEU A 52 15.80 4.05 30.65
C LEU A 52 15.46 5.50 30.95
N GLU A 53 15.32 5.84 32.22
CA GLU A 53 14.98 7.18 32.69
C GLU A 53 15.93 8.25 32.14
N ASP A 54 17.24 7.97 32.13
CA ASP A 54 18.29 8.88 31.63
C ASP A 54 18.18 9.17 30.13
N ASN A 55 17.47 8.33 29.36
CA ASN A 55 17.26 8.51 27.93
C ASN A 55 15.93 9.23 27.61
N ILE A 56 15.20 9.68 28.63
CA ILE A 56 13.94 10.40 28.47
C ILE A 56 14.14 11.87 28.84
N VAL A 57 13.95 12.75 27.87
CA VAL A 57 13.88 14.18 28.09
C VAL A 57 12.42 14.58 28.24
N LEU A 58 12.04 15.06 29.43
CA LEU A 58 10.72 15.61 29.70
C LEU A 58 10.78 17.14 29.76
N LEU A 59 9.99 17.81 28.93
CA LEU A 59 9.84 19.27 28.93
C LEU A 59 8.40 19.64 29.25
N VAL A 60 8.18 20.29 30.40
CA VAL A 60 6.84 20.71 30.84
C VAL A 60 6.74 22.22 31.03
N ASP A 61 5.60 22.79 30.64
CA ASP A 61 5.29 24.21 30.78
C ASP A 61 6.47 25.13 30.39
N LYS A 62 6.99 25.93 31.34
CA LYS A 62 8.05 26.93 31.14
C LYS A 62 9.34 26.35 30.55
N ASP A 63 9.56 25.05 30.70
CA ASP A 63 10.75 24.37 30.19
C ASP A 63 10.57 23.95 28.72
N ALA A 64 9.33 23.86 28.22
CA ALA A 64 8.98 23.56 26.83
C ALA A 64 8.99 24.80 25.93
N THR A 65 10.07 25.58 25.96
CA THR A 65 10.30 26.70 25.05
C THR A 65 10.62 26.21 23.64
N LYS A 66 10.42 27.06 22.62
CA LYS A 66 10.81 26.73 21.23
C LYS A 66 12.26 26.25 21.14
N GLU A 67 13.15 26.98 21.81
CA GLU A 67 14.58 26.68 21.83
C GLU A 67 14.87 25.33 22.49
N ASN A 68 14.27 25.05 23.65
CA ASN A 68 14.51 23.79 24.36
C ASN A 68 13.97 22.59 23.58
N ILE A 69 12.78 22.69 22.99
CA ILE A 69 12.21 21.61 22.17
C ILE A 69 13.12 21.30 20.97
N GLN A 70 13.52 22.33 20.22
CA GLN A 70 14.40 22.16 19.06
C GLN A 70 15.78 21.65 19.46
N ARG A 71 16.34 22.16 20.56
CA ARG A 71 17.63 21.71 21.09
C ARG A 71 17.59 20.24 21.48
N SER A 72 16.58 19.81 22.24
CA SER A 72 16.44 18.42 22.67
C SER A 72 16.21 17.48 21.50
N PHE A 73 15.41 17.88 20.50
CA PHE A 73 15.20 17.06 19.30
C PHE A 73 16.48 16.92 18.46
N LEU A 74 17.19 18.02 18.22
CA LEU A 74 18.44 18.01 17.45
C LEU A 74 19.63 17.43 18.22
N ALA A 75 19.53 17.27 19.53
CA ALA A 75 20.53 16.58 20.35
C ALA A 75 20.66 15.12 19.90
N PHE A 76 19.56 14.46 19.47
CA PHE A 76 19.61 13.13 18.88
C PHE A 76 20.46 13.01 17.60
N CYS A 77 20.80 14.13 16.93
CA CYS A 77 21.72 14.12 15.80
C CYS A 77 23.20 14.08 16.22
N ARG A 78 23.51 14.47 17.47
CA ARG A 78 24.88 14.70 17.98
C ARG A 78 25.25 13.77 19.13
N ASP A 79 24.27 13.36 19.91
CA ASP A 79 24.43 12.45 21.05
C ASP A 79 24.74 11.04 20.56
N GLU A 80 25.12 10.14 21.48
CA GLU A 80 25.45 8.73 21.25
C GLU A 80 24.24 7.88 20.80
N VAL A 81 23.33 8.46 20.01
CA VAL A 81 22.23 7.75 19.35
C VAL A 81 22.81 6.86 18.27
N GLU A 82 22.73 5.56 18.54
CA GLU A 82 23.23 4.53 17.64
C GLU A 82 22.17 4.14 16.61
N ILE A 83 22.64 3.49 15.55
CA ILE A 83 21.79 3.13 14.41
C ILE A 83 20.67 2.14 14.77
N ASP A 84 20.88 1.33 15.80
CA ASP A 84 19.92 0.36 16.33
C ASP A 84 18.97 0.93 17.38
N ASP A 85 19.04 2.23 17.66
CA ASP A 85 18.18 2.86 18.65
C ASP A 85 16.77 3.13 18.09
N ARG A 86 15.83 3.35 19.01
CA ARG A 86 14.50 3.87 18.71
C ARG A 86 14.24 5.17 19.47
N ILE A 87 13.49 6.08 18.85
CA ILE A 87 13.13 7.35 19.48
C ILE A 87 11.62 7.56 19.44
N LEU A 88 11.02 7.84 20.59
CA LEU A 88 9.63 8.26 20.67
C LEU A 88 9.55 9.76 20.97
N VAL A 89 8.81 10.50 20.16
CA VAL A 89 8.52 11.91 20.42
C VAL A 89 7.04 12.04 20.76
N PHE A 90 6.73 12.51 21.96
CA PHE A 90 5.38 12.77 22.42
C PHE A 90 5.18 14.26 22.63
N PHE A 91 4.07 14.80 22.14
CA PHE A 91 3.69 16.20 22.34
C PHE A 91 2.21 16.28 22.70
N ALA A 92 1.91 16.88 23.85
CA ALA A 92 0.57 17.29 24.24
C ALA A 92 0.53 18.81 24.44
N GLY A 93 -0.36 19.48 23.72
CA GLY A 93 -0.46 20.93 23.78
C GLY A 93 -1.24 21.56 22.63
N HIS A 94 -1.16 22.88 22.52
CA HIS A 94 -1.78 23.64 21.44
C HIS A 94 -1.07 23.36 20.11
N GLY A 95 -1.87 23.12 19.09
CA GLY A 95 -1.46 23.17 17.69
C GLY A 95 -2.06 24.39 17.02
N HIS A 96 -1.45 24.84 15.94
CA HIS A 96 -1.96 25.92 15.11
C HIS A 96 -1.91 25.50 13.65
N THR A 97 -2.93 25.88 12.87
CA THR A 97 -2.97 25.59 11.43
C THR A 97 -3.08 26.89 10.66
N GLN A 98 -2.17 27.10 9.72
CA GLN A 98 -2.20 28.21 8.80
C GLN A 98 -2.56 27.69 7.41
N THR A 99 -3.60 28.25 6.79
CA THR A 99 -3.91 27.96 5.38
C THR A 99 -2.88 28.65 4.48
N GLY A 100 -2.09 27.86 3.75
CA GLY A 100 -1.15 28.33 2.73
C GLY A 100 -1.65 28.12 1.30
N PHE A 101 -0.87 28.57 0.31
CA PHE A 101 -1.23 28.44 -1.12
C PHE A 101 -1.32 26.99 -1.64
N ARG A 102 -0.62 26.05 -0.98
CA ARG A 102 -0.53 24.64 -1.38
C ARG A 102 -1.30 23.69 -0.46
N GLY A 103 -2.03 24.24 0.51
CA GLY A 103 -2.71 23.47 1.55
C GLY A 103 -2.49 24.05 2.94
N GLU A 104 -3.07 23.37 3.92
CA GLU A 104 -2.91 23.66 5.35
C GLU A 104 -1.48 23.34 5.80
N VAL A 105 -0.91 24.15 6.69
CA VAL A 105 0.39 23.89 7.33
C VAL A 105 0.20 23.87 8.84
N GLY A 106 0.63 22.78 9.46
CA GLY A 106 0.57 22.59 10.90
C GLY A 106 1.77 23.18 11.64
N TYR A 107 1.51 23.66 12.83
CA TYR A 107 2.49 24.20 13.76
C TYR A 107 2.23 23.67 15.16
N LEU A 108 3.29 23.39 15.90
CA LEU A 108 3.26 23.20 17.34
C LEU A 108 3.46 24.55 18.03
N VAL A 109 2.77 24.76 19.15
CA VAL A 109 2.85 25.99 19.94
C VAL A 109 3.69 25.70 21.20
N PRO A 110 4.95 26.17 21.26
CA PRO A 110 5.75 26.16 22.49
C PRO A 110 5.20 27.07 23.59
N TYR A 111 5.73 26.91 24.81
CA TYR A 111 5.37 27.72 25.98
C TYR A 111 5.45 29.24 25.74
N ASP A 112 6.54 29.66 25.09
CA ASP A 112 6.89 31.06 24.85
C ASP A 112 6.39 31.60 23.50
N ALA A 113 5.64 30.79 22.74
CA ALA A 113 5.16 31.16 21.43
C ALA A 113 4.00 32.16 21.48
N ASN A 114 3.97 33.06 20.51
CA ASN A 114 2.86 33.97 20.24
C ASN A 114 2.17 33.51 18.96
N ILE A 115 0.90 33.08 19.06
CA ILE A 115 0.15 32.51 17.93
C ILE A 115 0.01 33.47 16.73
N ASN A 116 0.12 34.78 16.97
CA ASN A 116 0.07 35.80 15.91
C ASN A 116 1.43 36.03 15.21
N ASP A 117 2.50 35.40 15.69
CA ASP A 117 3.85 35.46 15.13
C ASP A 117 4.35 34.04 14.84
N LEU A 118 4.09 33.56 13.61
CA LEU A 118 4.47 32.22 13.13
C LEU A 118 5.95 31.88 13.34
N SER A 119 6.85 32.89 13.44
CA SER A 119 8.27 32.67 13.68
C SER A 119 8.57 32.13 15.09
N THR A 120 7.66 32.31 16.03
CA THR A 120 7.76 31.80 17.41
C THR A 120 7.18 30.40 17.58
N LEU A 121 6.47 29.88 16.57
CA LEU A 121 5.94 28.52 16.54
C LEU A 121 6.96 27.55 15.93
N ILE A 122 6.74 26.24 16.11
CA ILE A 122 7.53 25.19 15.44
C ILE A 122 6.70 24.65 14.29
N ARG A 123 7.20 24.83 13.06
CA ARG A 123 6.53 24.33 11.86
C ARG A 123 6.68 22.82 11.79
N TRP A 124 5.57 22.10 11.59
CA TRP A 124 5.52 20.64 11.72
C TRP A 124 6.39 19.91 10.68
N ASP A 125 6.25 20.25 9.40
CA ASP A 125 7.00 19.62 8.31
C ASP A 125 8.52 19.83 8.42
N GLU A 126 8.95 21.00 8.90
CA GLU A 126 10.36 21.28 9.22
C GLU A 126 10.84 20.45 10.42
N PHE A 127 10.04 20.37 11.48
CA PHE A 127 10.37 19.56 12.66
C PHE A 127 10.54 18.08 12.31
N THR A 128 9.61 17.51 11.55
CA THR A 128 9.71 16.11 11.11
C THR A 128 10.75 15.91 10.00
N GLY A 129 10.96 16.90 9.13
CA GLY A 129 12.00 16.84 8.10
C GLY A 129 13.39 16.70 8.72
N ASN A 130 13.65 17.39 9.83
CA ASN A 130 14.90 17.26 10.59
C ASN A 130 15.14 15.84 11.16
N SER A 131 14.15 14.94 11.16
CA SER A 131 14.34 13.54 11.56
C SER A 131 15.24 12.75 10.61
N GLU A 132 15.46 13.24 9.38
CA GLU A 132 16.42 12.68 8.41
C GLU A 132 17.87 12.75 8.92
N LEU A 133 18.15 13.69 9.84
CA LEU A 133 19.47 13.91 10.42
C LEU A 133 19.79 12.91 11.54
N ILE A 134 18.79 12.16 12.01
CA ILE A 134 18.89 11.28 13.17
C ILE A 134 19.11 9.85 12.70
N ARG A 135 20.13 9.17 13.25
CA ARG A 135 20.58 7.85 12.79
C ARG A 135 19.76 6.67 13.30
N ALA A 136 18.99 6.85 14.37
CA ALA A 136 18.14 5.80 14.93
C ALA A 136 17.28 5.14 13.84
N LYS A 137 17.24 3.80 13.78
CA LYS A 137 16.48 3.11 12.74
C LYS A 137 14.99 3.41 12.79
N HIS A 138 14.42 3.63 13.98
CA HIS A 138 12.99 3.89 14.16
C HIS A 138 12.71 5.17 14.95
N MET A 139 11.78 5.99 14.45
CA MET A 139 11.18 7.06 15.24
C MET A 139 9.66 7.05 15.13
N LEU A 140 9.00 7.34 16.25
CA LEU A 140 7.55 7.42 16.37
C LEU A 140 7.15 8.77 16.96
N PHE A 141 6.36 9.54 16.23
CA PHE A 141 5.79 10.81 16.68
C PHE A 141 4.34 10.59 17.12
N ILE A 142 4.02 10.97 18.35
CA ILE A 142 2.68 10.92 18.93
C ILE A 142 2.27 12.34 19.31
N MET A 143 1.25 12.86 18.62
CA MET A 143 0.94 14.29 18.61
C MET A 143 -0.49 14.54 19.07
N ASP A 144 -0.66 14.77 20.36
CA ASP A 144 -1.92 15.21 20.97
C ASP A 144 -2.06 16.74 20.88
N ALA A 145 -2.19 17.20 19.64
CA ALA A 145 -2.35 18.61 19.32
C ALA A 145 -3.18 18.77 18.04
N CYS A 146 -3.96 19.84 17.97
CA CYS A 146 -4.79 20.14 16.81
C CYS A 146 -4.00 20.85 15.72
N TYR A 147 -3.68 20.15 14.62
CA TYR A 147 -3.18 20.79 13.41
C TYR A 147 -3.61 20.05 12.14
N GLY A 148 -3.80 20.81 11.05
CA GLY A 148 -4.12 20.29 9.71
C GLY A 148 -2.89 20.17 8.79
N GLY A 149 -3.06 19.55 7.62
CA GLY A 149 -2.05 19.57 6.55
C GLY A 149 -1.11 18.37 6.43
N LEU A 150 -1.45 17.25 7.08
CA LEU A 150 -0.63 16.04 7.02
C LEU A 150 -0.84 15.26 5.72
N ALA A 151 0.21 15.13 4.90
CA ALA A 151 0.27 14.19 3.80
C ALA A 151 0.95 12.89 4.29
N LEU A 152 0.17 11.85 4.58
CA LEU A 152 0.66 10.58 5.12
C LEU A 152 0.46 9.44 4.11
N THR A 153 1.40 8.50 4.06
CA THR A 153 1.25 7.24 3.32
C THR A 153 0.62 6.16 4.22
N ARG A 154 -0.11 5.21 3.62
CA ARG A 154 -0.99 4.26 4.33
C ARG A 154 -0.21 3.27 5.19
N SER A 155 -0.79 2.93 6.34
CA SER A 155 -0.24 2.05 7.38
C SER A 155 -0.31 0.56 7.04
N LEU A 156 0.71 -0.21 7.45
CA LEU A 156 0.74 -1.67 7.37
C LEU A 156 -0.06 -2.31 8.53
N HIS A 157 -0.57 -3.53 8.34
CA HIS A 157 -1.27 -4.30 9.38
C HIS A 157 -0.26 -5.17 10.16
N PRO A 158 -0.39 -5.35 11.48
CA PRO A 158 0.56 -6.15 12.28
C PRO A 158 0.55 -7.63 11.85
N GLY A 159 1.70 -8.12 11.36
CA GLY A 159 1.93 -9.51 10.95
C GLY A 159 2.68 -10.37 12.00
N SER A 160 3.01 -11.60 11.61
CA SER A 160 3.65 -12.65 12.42
C SER A 160 5.02 -12.28 13.03
N VAL A 161 5.55 -13.10 13.96
CA VAL A 161 6.89 -12.89 14.59
C VAL A 161 8.05 -12.76 13.58
N ARG A 162 7.95 -13.43 12.42
CA ARG A 162 8.94 -13.33 11.33
C ARG A 162 8.84 -11.99 10.61
N PHE A 163 7.62 -11.48 10.44
CA PHE A 163 7.35 -10.14 9.93
C PHE A 163 7.89 -9.07 10.89
N LEU A 164 7.82 -9.27 12.21
CA LEU A 164 8.41 -8.34 13.19
C LEU A 164 9.93 -8.22 13.07
N LYS A 165 10.65 -9.34 12.91
CA LYS A 165 12.11 -9.30 12.71
C LYS A 165 12.49 -8.56 11.44
N ASP A 166 11.70 -8.70 10.38
CA ASP A 166 11.91 -7.96 9.14
C ASP A 166 11.59 -6.47 9.31
N MET A 167 10.49 -6.14 9.99
CA MET A 167 10.11 -4.75 10.30
C MET A 167 11.10 -4.06 11.25
N THR A 168 11.75 -4.77 12.19
CA THR A 168 12.79 -4.20 13.08
C THR A 168 14.13 -3.97 12.40
N LEU A 169 14.34 -4.54 11.22
CA LEU A 169 15.55 -4.38 10.40
C LEU A 169 15.38 -3.33 9.29
N ARG A 170 14.20 -2.72 9.18
CA ARG A 170 13.91 -1.65 8.23
C ARG A 170 13.99 -0.29 8.94
N TYR A 171 14.14 0.76 8.14
CA TYR A 171 14.10 2.12 8.65
C TYR A 171 12.65 2.61 8.71
N SER A 172 12.30 3.43 9.70
CA SER A 172 10.92 3.91 9.84
C SER A 172 10.83 5.25 10.60
N ARG A 173 9.97 6.12 10.09
CA ARG A 173 9.51 7.37 10.72
C ARG A 173 7.99 7.38 10.64
N GLN A 174 7.34 7.21 11.78
CA GLN A 174 5.90 7.04 11.87
C GLN A 174 5.25 8.17 12.68
N VAL A 175 4.00 8.50 12.38
CA VAL A 175 3.25 9.51 13.13
C VAL A 175 1.82 9.06 13.43
N LEU A 176 1.36 9.42 14.63
CA LEU A 176 -0.02 9.41 15.07
C LEU A 176 -0.35 10.79 15.62
N THR A 177 -1.45 11.38 15.17
CA THR A 177 -1.96 12.66 15.68
C THR A 177 -3.41 12.56 16.10
N ALA A 178 -3.81 13.36 17.09
CA ALA A 178 -5.20 13.60 17.46
C ALA A 178 -6.00 14.32 16.35
N GLY A 179 -5.33 15.09 15.48
CA GLY A 179 -5.94 15.82 14.36
C GLY A 179 -6.81 17.01 14.79
N LYS A 180 -7.67 17.50 13.87
CA LYS A 180 -8.55 18.66 14.14
C LYS A 180 -9.58 18.28 15.22
N ALA A 181 -9.71 19.13 16.23
CA ALA A 181 -10.86 19.17 17.12
C ALA A 181 -11.47 20.57 17.00
N ASP A 182 -12.80 20.65 16.96
CA ASP A 182 -13.47 21.93 17.16
C ASP A 182 -13.16 22.40 18.60
N GLU A 183 -12.71 23.65 18.75
CA GLU A 183 -12.51 24.26 20.06
C GLU A 183 -13.84 24.22 20.83
N VAL A 184 -13.99 23.23 21.70
CA VAL A 184 -14.47 23.25 23.09
C VAL A 184 -14.80 21.79 23.43
N VAL A 185 -13.89 21.06 24.07
CA VAL A 185 -14.30 19.99 24.98
C VAL A 185 -13.66 20.28 26.32
N ALA A 186 -14.42 20.99 27.14
CA ALA A 186 -14.14 21.11 28.55
C ALA A 186 -14.28 19.72 29.17
N ASP A 187 -13.20 19.26 29.77
CA ASP A 187 -13.08 18.32 30.88
C ASP A 187 -13.95 17.06 30.87
N SER A 188 -13.26 15.93 31.01
CA SER A 188 -13.73 14.62 31.49
C SER A 188 -14.72 13.85 30.59
N GLY A 189 -14.15 12.96 29.78
CA GLY A 189 -14.90 11.91 29.09
C GLY A 189 -14.06 10.79 28.49
N GLY A 190 -12.74 10.97 28.41
CA GLY A 190 -11.83 9.91 27.95
C GLY A 190 -11.84 8.69 28.86
N PRO A 191 -11.20 7.59 28.42
CA PRO A 191 -11.19 6.33 29.16
C PRO A 191 -10.46 6.41 30.52
N LEU A 192 -9.59 7.41 30.70
CA LEU A 192 -8.84 7.64 31.92
C LEU A 192 -9.17 9.03 32.50
N PRO A 193 -9.31 9.15 33.83
CA PRO A 193 -9.49 10.45 34.48
C PRO A 193 -8.24 11.31 34.32
N ASP A 194 -8.41 12.63 34.28
CA ASP A 194 -7.32 13.62 34.21
C ASP A 194 -6.39 13.51 32.97
N HIS A 195 -6.88 12.88 31.91
CA HIS A 195 -6.19 12.75 30.62
C HIS A 195 -7.05 13.25 29.47
N SER A 196 -6.40 13.67 28.38
CA SER A 196 -7.13 13.90 27.12
C SER A 196 -7.75 12.60 26.60
N VAL A 197 -8.78 12.69 25.75
CA VAL A 197 -9.42 11.51 25.15
C VAL A 197 -8.43 10.70 24.30
N PHE A 198 -7.61 11.40 23.51
CA PHE A 198 -6.57 10.80 22.68
C PHE A 198 -5.50 10.12 23.53
N THR A 199 -4.93 10.83 24.51
CA THR A 199 -3.87 10.29 25.36
C THR A 199 -4.39 9.16 26.24
N GLY A 200 -5.63 9.24 26.73
CA GLY A 200 -6.26 8.15 27.49
C GLY A 200 -6.29 6.84 26.69
N HIS A 201 -6.77 6.85 25.44
CA HIS A 201 -6.78 5.65 24.60
C HIS A 201 -5.38 5.22 24.16
N PHE A 202 -4.45 6.16 23.97
CA PHE A 202 -3.05 5.85 23.73
C PHE A 202 -2.45 5.07 24.91
N LEU A 203 -2.67 5.53 26.14
CA LEU A 203 -2.23 4.89 27.38
C LEU A 203 -2.86 3.51 27.58
N GLU A 204 -4.16 3.32 27.31
CA GLU A 204 -4.78 1.99 27.31
C GLU A 204 -4.11 1.05 26.29
N GLY A 205 -3.89 1.55 25.07
CA GLY A 205 -3.29 0.78 23.98
C GLY A 205 -1.87 0.33 24.30
N ILE A 206 -1.03 1.24 24.76
CA ILE A 206 0.39 0.98 25.07
C ILE A 206 0.56 0.05 26.28
N ARG A 207 -0.38 0.07 27.24
CA ARG A 207 -0.45 -0.86 28.39
C ARG A 207 -0.92 -2.26 28.01
N GLY A 208 -1.12 -2.53 26.73
CA GLY A 208 -1.37 -3.85 26.19
C GLY A 208 -2.74 -4.03 25.55
N ALA A 209 -3.66 -3.06 25.61
CA ALA A 209 -4.96 -3.20 24.93
C ALA A 209 -4.83 -3.23 23.40
N ALA A 210 -3.74 -2.69 22.85
CA ALA A 210 -3.40 -2.77 21.43
C ALA A 210 -2.42 -3.91 21.09
N ALA A 211 -2.00 -4.71 22.08
CA ALA A 211 -1.13 -5.85 21.84
C ALA A 211 -1.91 -6.98 21.17
N ASN A 212 -1.25 -7.70 20.26
CA ASN A 212 -1.86 -8.87 19.63
C ASN A 212 -1.91 -10.07 20.60
N GLY A 213 -2.50 -11.19 20.17
CA GLY A 213 -2.63 -12.41 20.97
C GLY A 213 -1.30 -13.06 21.42
N GLN A 214 -0.16 -12.55 20.96
CA GLN A 214 1.18 -12.98 21.35
C GLN A 214 1.88 -11.97 22.28
N GLY A 215 1.18 -10.92 22.73
CA GLY A 215 1.71 -9.85 23.58
C GLY A 215 2.64 -8.89 22.83
N ILE A 216 2.60 -8.88 21.50
CA ILE A 216 3.41 -7.97 20.68
C ILE A 216 2.63 -6.69 20.44
N LEU A 217 3.28 -5.56 20.71
CA LEU A 217 2.78 -4.23 20.50
C LEU A 217 3.67 -3.50 19.50
N THR A 218 3.13 -3.27 18.30
CA THR A 218 3.77 -2.46 17.26
C THR A 218 3.10 -1.09 17.16
N ALA A 219 3.79 -0.11 16.61
CA ALA A 219 3.26 1.23 16.45
C ALA A 219 2.09 1.22 15.48
N SER A 220 2.17 0.49 14.37
CA SER A 220 1.04 0.35 13.44
C SER A 220 -0.21 -0.24 14.12
N GLY A 221 -0.02 -1.25 14.98
CA GLY A 221 -1.11 -1.82 15.78
C GLY A 221 -1.68 -0.83 16.80
N LEU A 222 -0.81 -0.13 17.51
CA LEU A 222 -1.19 0.92 18.46
C LEU A 222 -1.95 2.07 17.79
N MET A 223 -1.48 2.54 16.64
CA MET A 223 -2.11 3.59 15.87
C MET A 223 -3.50 3.19 15.39
N ALA A 224 -3.65 1.97 14.86
CA ALA A 224 -4.95 1.45 14.44
C ALA A 224 -5.94 1.34 15.61
N TYR A 225 -5.45 0.91 16.79
CA TYR A 225 -6.24 0.86 18.02
C TYR A 225 -6.70 2.26 18.44
N VAL A 226 -5.77 3.21 18.57
CA VAL A 226 -6.08 4.59 19.01
C VAL A 226 -7.01 5.27 18.02
N TYR A 227 -6.75 5.15 16.72
CA TYR A 227 -7.63 5.69 15.67
C TYR A 227 -9.06 5.18 15.83
N ASN A 228 -9.24 3.86 15.99
CA ASN A 228 -10.57 3.26 16.13
C ASN A 228 -11.26 3.74 17.41
N LYS A 229 -10.56 3.71 18.55
CA LYS A 229 -11.12 4.10 19.84
C LYS A 229 -11.50 5.57 19.89
N VAL A 230 -10.58 6.46 19.52
CA VAL A 230 -10.84 7.91 19.51
C VAL A 230 -11.91 8.28 18.48
N SER A 231 -12.00 7.59 17.34
CA SER A 231 -13.05 7.85 16.33
C SER A 231 -14.43 7.32 16.74
N THR A 232 -14.52 6.43 17.73
CA THR A 232 -15.78 5.82 18.19
C THR A 232 -16.18 6.24 19.60
N ASP A 233 -15.32 6.96 20.32
CA ASP A 233 -15.63 7.54 21.61
C ASP A 233 -16.66 8.66 21.45
N ARG A 234 -17.73 8.59 22.24
CA ARG A 234 -18.82 9.58 22.23
C ARG A 234 -18.39 10.94 22.78
N ASN A 235 -17.29 10.97 23.53
CA ASN A 235 -16.72 12.18 24.10
C ASN A 235 -15.62 12.77 23.21
N SER A 236 -15.37 12.17 22.03
CA SER A 236 -14.38 12.64 21.06
C SER A 236 -15.01 13.38 19.90
N ASN A 237 -14.52 14.60 19.65
CA ASN A 237 -14.70 15.31 18.38
C ASN A 237 -13.39 15.35 17.57
N GLN A 238 -12.40 14.55 17.95
CA GLN A 238 -11.11 14.47 17.30
C GLN A 238 -11.20 13.60 16.05
N THR A 239 -10.44 13.95 15.01
CA THR A 239 -10.26 13.11 13.82
C THR A 239 -8.81 12.68 13.72
N PRO A 240 -8.41 11.58 14.40
CA PRO A 240 -7.02 11.16 14.40
C PRO A 240 -6.53 10.82 13.00
N HIS A 241 -5.25 11.06 12.75
CA HIS A 241 -4.59 10.64 11.51
C HIS A 241 -3.29 9.95 11.86
N TYR A 242 -2.93 8.93 11.07
CA TYR A 242 -1.70 8.18 11.29
C TYR A 242 -1.14 7.62 9.99
N GLY A 243 0.16 7.34 9.98
CA GLY A 243 0.86 6.79 8.82
C GLY A 243 2.36 6.97 8.90
N TYR A 244 3.02 6.87 7.74
CA TYR A 244 4.46 7.05 7.62
C TYR A 244 4.82 8.45 7.13
N ILE A 245 5.86 9.00 7.74
CA ILE A 245 6.61 10.16 7.24
C ILE A 245 7.65 9.67 6.24
N ASP A 246 8.38 8.61 6.60
CA ASP A 246 9.46 8.01 5.80
C ASP A 246 9.71 6.55 6.22
N GLY A 247 10.29 5.76 5.33
CA GLY A 247 10.56 4.34 5.54
C GLY A 247 9.32 3.43 5.57
N ASP A 248 9.58 2.15 5.78
CA ASP A 248 8.62 1.05 5.64
C ASP A 248 8.73 -0.01 6.76
N GLY A 249 9.62 0.21 7.75
CA GLY A 249 9.69 -0.58 8.98
C GLY A 249 8.57 -0.24 9.97
N ASP A 250 8.55 -0.90 11.14
CA ASP A 250 7.53 -0.63 12.17
C ASP A 250 8.19 -0.45 13.53
N PHE A 251 7.90 0.67 14.20
CA PHE A 251 8.37 0.89 15.56
C PHE A 251 7.72 -0.15 16.47
N ILE A 252 8.54 -0.95 17.15
CA ILE A 252 8.07 -2.00 18.06
C ILE A 252 8.14 -1.43 19.46
N LEU A 253 7.02 -1.36 20.17
CA LEU A 253 6.96 -0.89 21.56
C LEU A 253 7.31 -2.04 22.50
N ALA A 254 6.62 -3.17 22.38
CA ALA A 254 6.87 -4.35 23.20
C ALA A 254 6.83 -5.62 22.35
N ALA A 255 7.78 -6.53 22.58
CA ALA A 255 7.80 -7.85 21.96
C ALA A 255 8.49 -8.87 22.89
N PRO A 256 7.74 -9.53 23.79
CA PRO A 256 8.29 -10.43 24.82
C PRO A 256 9.16 -11.57 24.26
N GLN A 257 8.89 -11.98 23.01
CA GLN A 257 9.56 -13.06 22.30
C GLN A 257 10.88 -12.63 21.60
N LEU A 258 11.12 -11.31 21.46
CA LEU A 258 12.32 -10.74 20.83
C LEU A 258 13.37 -10.30 21.87
N SER A 259 12.99 -10.23 23.15
CA SER A 259 13.83 -9.78 24.27
C SER A 259 14.83 -10.82 24.79
N SER A 260 14.82 -12.07 24.30
CA SER A 260 15.85 -13.05 24.65
C SER A 260 17.09 -12.87 23.78
N ARG A 261 18.15 -12.27 24.33
CA ARG A 261 19.53 -12.46 23.81
C ARG A 261 19.78 -13.97 23.71
N PRO A 262 20.13 -14.53 22.54
CA PRO A 262 20.61 -15.91 22.50
C PRO A 262 21.96 -15.94 23.21
N ALA A 263 22.01 -16.60 24.37
CA ALA A 263 23.25 -17.10 24.92
C ALA A 263 23.59 -18.36 24.11
N ASP A 264 24.75 -18.34 23.44
CA ASP A 264 25.33 -19.45 22.67
C ASP A 264 24.45 -20.02 21.54
N GLU A 265 24.73 -19.60 20.30
CA GLU A 265 24.67 -20.51 19.15
C GLU A 265 25.94 -20.34 18.32
N ARG A 266 26.96 -21.12 18.68
CA ARG A 266 27.85 -21.72 17.68
C ARG A 266 27.10 -22.89 17.06
N ALA A 267 27.18 -22.97 15.74
CA ALA A 267 26.69 -24.05 14.89
C ALA A 267 25.17 -24.04 14.62
N ASP A 268 24.78 -23.24 13.64
CA ASP A 268 24.32 -23.85 12.40
C ASP A 268 24.95 -23.10 11.22
N SER A 269 25.40 -23.88 10.25
CA SER A 269 26.21 -23.44 9.12
C SER A 269 25.44 -22.45 8.23
N ASP A 270 25.94 -21.21 8.18
CA ASP A 270 25.58 -20.20 7.20
C ASP A 270 25.93 -20.69 5.78
N GLU A 271 25.02 -21.43 5.14
CA GLU A 271 24.81 -21.25 3.71
C GLU A 271 24.21 -19.86 3.53
N ALA A 272 25.07 -18.91 3.20
CA ALA A 272 24.70 -17.55 2.81
C ALA A 272 23.80 -17.59 1.56
N TYR A 273 22.50 -17.72 1.76
CA TYR A 273 21.52 -17.27 0.78
C TYR A 273 21.49 -15.74 0.83
N SER A 274 22.26 -15.13 -0.07
CA SER A 274 22.15 -13.71 -0.39
C SER A 274 20.74 -13.44 -0.93
N ILE A 275 19.86 -12.91 -0.09
CA ILE A 275 18.61 -12.28 -0.52
C ILE A 275 19.01 -10.93 -1.15
N PRO A 276 18.60 -10.62 -2.40
CA PRO A 276 18.93 -9.35 -3.01
C PRO A 276 18.34 -8.20 -2.18
N PHE A 277 19.24 -7.39 -1.61
CA PHE A 277 18.94 -6.07 -1.08
C PHE A 277 18.27 -5.25 -2.17
N ILE A 278 16.96 -5.03 -2.05
CA ILE A 278 16.26 -4.04 -2.86
C ILE A 278 16.13 -2.77 -2.00
N ASP A 279 16.66 -1.68 -2.52
CA ASP A 279 16.85 -0.39 -1.86
C ASP A 279 15.66 0.49 -2.23
N GLU A 280 14.63 0.68 -1.38
CA GLU A 280 13.35 1.27 -1.86
C GLU A 280 13.47 2.67 -2.46
N GLU A 281 14.43 3.49 -2.01
CA GLU A 281 14.73 4.79 -2.62
C GLU A 281 15.47 4.63 -3.96
N ASN A 282 16.45 3.71 -4.04
CA ASN A 282 17.09 3.33 -5.30
C ASN A 282 16.18 2.50 -6.22
N ILE A 283 15.14 1.82 -5.72
CA ILE A 283 14.11 1.08 -6.47
C ILE A 283 13.14 2.08 -7.02
N ARG A 284 12.64 3.02 -6.22
CA ARG A 284 11.78 4.08 -6.73
C ARG A 284 12.55 4.92 -7.75
N ASP A 285 13.82 5.24 -7.48
CA ASP A 285 14.71 5.87 -8.45
C ASP A 285 15.08 4.94 -9.62
N SER A 286 15.18 3.63 -9.43
CA SER A 286 15.51 2.65 -10.48
C SER A 286 14.32 2.40 -11.39
N ILE A 287 13.13 2.19 -10.84
CA ILE A 287 11.85 2.11 -11.53
C ILE A 287 11.60 3.42 -12.25
N THR A 288 11.75 4.58 -11.60
CA THR A 288 11.60 5.89 -12.26
C THR A 288 12.59 6.05 -13.40
N ARG A 289 13.86 5.63 -13.23
CA ARG A 289 14.87 5.59 -14.31
C ARG A 289 14.50 4.61 -15.43
N LYS A 290 14.02 3.40 -15.11
CA LYS A 290 13.58 2.39 -16.08
C LYS A 290 12.36 2.89 -16.86
N ILE A 291 11.39 3.51 -16.19
CA ILE A 291 10.22 4.15 -16.79
C ILE A 291 10.65 5.28 -17.71
N ALA A 292 11.53 6.18 -17.25
CA ALA A 292 12.05 7.27 -18.07
C ALA A 292 12.78 6.74 -19.31
N LYS A 293 13.57 5.66 -19.15
CA LYS A 293 14.25 4.98 -20.25
C LYS A 293 13.24 4.34 -21.22
N VAL A 294 12.22 3.64 -20.74
CA VAL A 294 11.15 3.09 -21.61
C VAL A 294 10.44 4.20 -22.37
N LYS A 295 10.05 5.29 -21.70
CA LYS A 295 9.44 6.46 -22.35
C LYS A 295 10.36 7.05 -23.44
N GLN A 296 11.65 7.15 -23.16
CA GLN A 296 12.65 7.58 -24.15
C GLN A 296 12.72 6.62 -25.34
N LEU A 297 12.81 5.31 -25.12
CA LEU A 297 12.90 4.32 -26.20
C LEU A 297 11.63 4.27 -27.05
N LEU A 298 10.46 4.42 -26.43
CA LEU A 298 9.17 4.48 -27.14
C LEU A 298 9.05 5.70 -28.05
N SER A 299 9.82 6.77 -27.81
CA SER A 299 9.84 7.96 -28.67
C SER A 299 10.64 7.77 -29.97
N MET A 300 11.39 6.66 -30.11
CA MET A 300 12.28 6.39 -31.24
C MET A 300 11.94 5.05 -31.92
N GLU A 301 11.48 5.06 -33.17
CA GLU A 301 11.15 3.82 -33.90
C GLU A 301 12.35 2.85 -34.03
N SER A 302 13.57 3.39 -34.13
CA SER A 302 14.82 2.61 -34.23
C SER A 302 15.20 1.86 -32.94
N SER A 303 14.57 2.19 -31.80
CA SER A 303 14.90 1.64 -30.48
C SER A 303 14.15 0.35 -30.14
N THR A 304 13.47 -0.26 -31.12
CA THR A 304 12.66 -1.48 -30.92
C THR A 304 13.45 -2.64 -30.31
N ILE A 305 14.72 -2.82 -30.69
CA ILE A 305 15.59 -3.88 -30.16
C ILE A 305 15.97 -3.61 -28.70
N GLU A 306 16.41 -2.39 -28.40
CA GLU A 306 16.80 -2.00 -27.03
C GLU A 306 15.61 -2.05 -26.06
N LEU A 307 14.42 -1.64 -26.53
CA LEU A 307 13.18 -1.79 -25.77
C LEU A 307 12.84 -3.27 -25.51
N HIS A 308 13.02 -4.12 -26.52
CA HIS A 308 12.81 -5.54 -26.38
C HIS A 308 13.74 -6.15 -25.33
N ASP A 309 15.05 -5.89 -25.41
CA ASP A 309 16.03 -6.44 -24.48
C ASP A 309 15.77 -5.99 -23.03
N LEU A 310 15.42 -4.71 -22.82
CA LEU A 310 15.08 -4.18 -21.50
C LEU A 310 13.87 -4.89 -20.89
N LEU A 311 12.80 -5.09 -21.66
CA LEU A 311 11.60 -5.75 -21.17
C LEU A 311 11.81 -7.25 -20.95
N ILE A 312 12.56 -7.92 -21.82
CA ILE A 312 12.92 -9.34 -21.65
C ILE A 312 13.78 -9.53 -20.40
N GLN A 313 14.70 -8.62 -20.08
CA GLN A 313 15.42 -8.66 -18.81
C GLN A 313 14.47 -8.53 -17.61
N GLY A 314 13.44 -7.67 -17.73
CA GLY A 314 12.36 -7.58 -16.75
C GLY A 314 11.62 -8.90 -16.55
N VAL A 315 11.26 -9.59 -17.64
CA VAL A 315 10.62 -10.92 -17.60
C VAL A 315 11.53 -11.96 -16.95
N GLN A 316 12.82 -12.00 -17.30
CA GLN A 316 13.77 -12.92 -16.69
C GLN A 316 13.88 -12.72 -15.18
N ASN A 317 13.98 -11.47 -14.73
CA ASN A 317 14.03 -11.13 -13.30
C ASN A 317 12.74 -11.55 -12.59
N PHE A 318 11.58 -11.27 -13.20
CA PHE A 318 10.28 -11.68 -12.70
C PHE A 318 10.18 -13.20 -12.54
N LEU A 319 10.49 -13.95 -13.60
CA LEU A 319 10.43 -15.41 -13.59
C LEU A 319 11.40 -15.99 -12.56
N SER A 320 12.62 -15.47 -12.46
CA SER A 320 13.61 -15.91 -11.46
C SER A 320 13.17 -15.64 -10.02
N ALA A 321 12.45 -14.55 -9.76
CA ALA A 321 11.91 -14.23 -8.45
C ALA A 321 10.62 -14.99 -8.11
N SER A 322 9.98 -15.62 -9.09
CA SER A 322 8.74 -16.39 -8.94
C SER A 322 8.96 -17.90 -8.87
N THR A 323 10.14 -18.39 -8.46
CA THR A 323 10.41 -19.84 -8.35
C THR A 323 9.64 -20.49 -7.20
N GLU A 324 9.47 -21.82 -7.28
CA GLU A 324 8.92 -22.63 -6.19
C GLU A 324 9.68 -22.50 -4.88
N ASP A 325 10.99 -22.24 -4.93
CA ASP A 325 11.82 -22.02 -3.74
C ASP A 325 11.28 -20.85 -2.89
N TYR A 326 10.67 -19.84 -3.54
CA TYR A 326 10.04 -18.69 -2.89
C TYR A 326 8.51 -18.87 -2.72
N PHE A 327 7.89 -19.77 -3.50
CA PHE A 327 6.44 -20.00 -3.55
C PHE A 327 6.07 -21.49 -3.43
N ASN A 328 6.45 -22.13 -2.33
CA ASN A 328 6.16 -23.55 -2.10
C ASN A 328 4.65 -23.84 -2.13
N LEU A 329 4.25 -24.80 -2.97
CA LEU A 329 2.84 -25.17 -3.23
C LEU A 329 2.28 -26.22 -2.27
N SER A 330 3.12 -26.83 -1.45
CA SER A 330 2.76 -27.87 -0.47
C SER A 330 2.63 -27.34 0.95
N THR A 331 2.88 -26.04 1.17
CA THR A 331 2.73 -25.41 2.49
C THR A 331 1.28 -25.46 2.96
N ASN A 332 1.08 -25.77 4.24
CA ASN A 332 -0.24 -25.71 4.86
C ASN A 332 -0.88 -24.34 4.70
N TYR A 333 -2.20 -24.33 4.53
CA TYR A 333 -2.96 -23.10 4.38
C TYR A 333 -3.04 -22.32 5.70
N SER A 334 -2.80 -21.01 5.61
CA SER A 334 -3.18 -20.02 6.62
C SER A 334 -3.43 -18.68 5.94
N LEU A 335 -4.26 -17.83 6.55
CA LEU A 335 -4.53 -16.49 6.03
C LEU A 335 -3.24 -15.65 5.95
N ASP A 336 -2.36 -15.77 6.94
CA ASP A 336 -1.08 -15.08 6.97
C ASP A 336 -0.18 -15.51 5.80
N ALA A 337 -0.10 -16.81 5.51
CA ALA A 337 0.66 -17.32 4.36
C ALA A 337 0.07 -16.85 3.02
N LEU A 338 -1.26 -16.68 2.95
CA LEU A 338 -1.93 -16.14 1.77
C LEU A 338 -1.56 -14.67 1.55
N ILE A 339 -1.66 -13.85 2.60
CA ILE A 339 -1.30 -12.42 2.56
C ILE A 339 0.19 -12.25 2.20
N GLU A 340 1.09 -13.03 2.81
CA GLU A 340 2.52 -12.99 2.51
C GLU A 340 2.79 -13.31 1.03
N LYS A 341 2.15 -14.34 0.48
CA LYS A 341 2.31 -14.71 -0.94
C LYS A 341 1.75 -13.64 -1.88
N LEU A 342 0.60 -13.04 -1.55
CA LEU A 342 0.02 -11.93 -2.33
C LEU A 342 0.99 -10.74 -2.39
N LEU A 343 1.49 -10.29 -1.24
CA LEU A 343 2.42 -9.16 -1.15
C LEU A 343 3.73 -9.44 -1.90
N LYS A 344 4.26 -10.66 -1.80
CA LYS A 344 5.44 -11.06 -2.58
C LYS A 344 5.18 -11.00 -4.08
N TYR A 345 4.07 -11.56 -4.55
CA TYR A 345 3.71 -11.50 -5.97
C TYR A 345 3.53 -10.06 -6.45
N GLU A 346 2.91 -9.19 -5.64
CA GLU A 346 2.77 -7.76 -5.96
C GLU A 346 4.10 -7.05 -6.07
N ASN A 347 5.04 -7.33 -5.16
CA ASN A 347 6.37 -6.73 -5.17
C ASN A 347 7.19 -7.17 -6.38
N ILE A 348 7.30 -8.48 -6.62
CA ILE A 348 8.12 -9.00 -7.74
C ILE A 348 7.56 -8.61 -9.12
N SER A 349 6.25 -8.38 -9.21
CA SER A 349 5.60 -7.99 -10.48
C SER A 349 5.64 -6.49 -10.73
N ASN A 350 5.87 -5.67 -9.68
CA ASN A 350 5.69 -4.23 -9.74
C ASN A 350 6.48 -3.54 -10.86
N ASP A 351 7.77 -3.87 -10.97
CA ASP A 351 8.65 -3.33 -12.01
C ASP A 351 8.11 -3.65 -13.40
N LEU A 352 7.84 -4.93 -13.67
CA LEU A 352 7.40 -5.38 -14.98
C LEU A 352 6.04 -4.79 -15.36
N CYS A 353 5.07 -4.81 -14.44
CA CYS A 353 3.76 -4.19 -14.64
C CYS A 353 3.86 -2.69 -14.97
N SER A 354 4.77 -1.97 -14.31
CA SER A 354 4.97 -0.54 -14.55
C SER A 354 5.54 -0.25 -15.94
N LEU A 355 6.50 -1.08 -16.39
CA LEU A 355 7.07 -0.97 -17.73
C LEU A 355 6.06 -1.35 -18.81
N GLU A 356 5.32 -2.43 -18.61
CA GLU A 356 4.24 -2.87 -19.51
C GLU A 356 3.13 -1.83 -19.62
N ALA A 357 2.73 -1.19 -18.52
CA ALA A 357 1.76 -0.10 -18.53
C ALA A 357 2.24 1.08 -19.40
N CYS A 358 3.52 1.46 -19.29
CA CYS A 358 4.11 2.49 -20.16
C CYS A 358 4.05 2.09 -21.64
N VAL A 359 4.45 0.85 -21.96
CA VAL A 359 4.40 0.35 -23.34
C VAL A 359 2.96 0.30 -23.83
N ALA A 360 2.02 -0.19 -23.03
CA ALA A 360 0.62 -0.26 -23.41
C ALA A 360 0.03 1.11 -23.75
N TYR A 361 0.41 2.16 -23.00
CA TYR A 361 -0.06 3.53 -23.20
C TYR A 361 0.61 4.26 -24.38
N TRP A 362 1.93 4.06 -24.59
CA TRP A 362 2.70 4.85 -25.58
C TRP A 362 3.27 4.05 -26.77
N ALA A 363 3.01 2.75 -26.87
CA ALA A 363 3.55 1.93 -27.96
C ALA A 363 3.16 2.45 -29.34
N GLN A 364 4.12 2.37 -30.26
CA GLN A 364 3.92 2.57 -31.69
C GLN A 364 3.78 1.20 -32.37
N PRO A 365 3.30 1.12 -33.63
CA PRO A 365 3.15 -0.15 -34.34
C PRO A 365 4.41 -1.03 -34.37
N ALA A 366 5.61 -0.43 -34.40
CA ALA A 366 6.89 -1.14 -34.35
C ALA A 366 7.10 -1.91 -33.03
N HIS A 367 6.56 -1.43 -31.91
CA HIS A 367 6.73 -2.00 -30.57
C HIS A 367 5.70 -3.10 -30.23
N LYS A 368 4.72 -3.32 -31.10
CA LYS A 368 3.58 -4.25 -30.95
C LYS A 368 4.01 -5.67 -30.58
N GLN A 369 4.97 -6.23 -31.33
CA GLN A 369 5.43 -7.60 -31.09
C GLN A 369 6.15 -7.76 -29.76
N THR A 370 6.75 -6.70 -29.23
CA THR A 370 7.51 -6.75 -27.98
C THR A 370 6.58 -6.98 -26.80
N LEU A 371 5.49 -6.20 -26.68
CA LEU A 371 4.52 -6.35 -25.59
C LEU A 371 3.89 -7.75 -25.57
N GLN A 372 3.51 -8.27 -26.75
CA GLN A 372 2.97 -9.62 -26.89
C GLN A 372 3.96 -10.70 -26.43
N LYS A 373 5.24 -10.58 -26.82
CA LYS A 373 6.28 -11.55 -26.41
C LYS A 373 6.52 -11.50 -24.90
N VAL A 374 6.55 -10.31 -24.31
CA VAL A 374 6.79 -10.11 -22.87
C VAL A 374 5.69 -10.83 -22.07
N LEU A 375 4.42 -10.55 -22.34
CA LEU A 375 3.29 -11.18 -21.66
C LEU A 375 3.25 -12.70 -21.86
N ALA A 376 3.51 -13.18 -23.09
CA ALA A 376 3.58 -14.62 -23.35
C ALA A 376 4.67 -15.29 -22.53
N ARG A 377 5.87 -14.70 -22.48
CA ARG A 377 7.02 -15.24 -21.75
C ARG A 377 6.84 -15.20 -20.23
N SER A 378 6.10 -14.22 -19.70
CA SER A 378 5.74 -14.21 -18.28
C SER A 378 4.96 -15.46 -17.85
N THR A 379 4.31 -16.17 -18.79
CA THR A 379 3.58 -17.42 -18.50
C THR A 379 4.42 -18.70 -18.55
N ASP A 380 5.69 -18.63 -18.96
CA ASP A 380 6.56 -19.80 -19.23
C ASP A 380 6.79 -20.70 -18.00
N ARG A 381 6.48 -20.24 -16.78
CA ARG A 381 6.62 -21.01 -15.53
C ARG A 381 5.30 -21.42 -14.88
N LEU A 382 4.20 -21.48 -15.64
CA LEU A 382 2.88 -21.87 -15.12
C LEU A 382 2.53 -23.35 -15.33
N ASP A 383 3.54 -24.21 -15.47
CA ASP A 383 3.35 -25.65 -15.70
C ASP A 383 2.48 -26.33 -14.63
N VAL A 384 1.82 -27.41 -15.03
CA VAL A 384 0.99 -28.25 -14.14
C VAL A 384 1.85 -28.81 -13.01
N GLN A 385 1.51 -28.46 -11.77
CA GLN A 385 2.26 -28.84 -10.58
C GLN A 385 1.31 -29.35 -9.49
N GLY A 386 1.78 -30.32 -8.71
CA GLY A 386 1.06 -30.81 -7.53
C GLY A 386 1.19 -29.84 -6.36
N GLY A 387 0.13 -29.69 -5.58
CA GLY A 387 0.10 -28.78 -4.44
C GLY A 387 -1.33 -28.49 -3.99
N LEU A 388 -1.48 -27.58 -3.04
CA LEU A 388 -2.79 -27.11 -2.61
C LEU A 388 -3.43 -26.24 -3.71
N ASN A 389 -4.69 -26.52 -4.07
CA ASN A 389 -5.40 -25.83 -5.15
C ASN A 389 -5.31 -24.30 -5.06
N ILE A 390 -5.51 -23.73 -3.87
CA ILE A 390 -5.42 -22.27 -3.68
C ILE A 390 -4.04 -21.72 -4.05
N TRP A 391 -2.95 -22.45 -3.77
CA TRP A 391 -1.59 -22.03 -4.14
C TRP A 391 -1.32 -22.21 -5.62
N ILE A 392 -1.86 -23.26 -6.24
CA ILE A 392 -1.78 -23.48 -7.68
C ILE A 392 -2.50 -22.34 -8.40
N HIS A 393 -3.72 -22.00 -8.00
CA HIS A 393 -4.49 -20.90 -8.58
C HIS A 393 -3.82 -19.55 -8.35
N LEU A 394 -3.19 -19.33 -7.19
CA LEU A 394 -2.49 -18.08 -6.85
C LEU A 394 -1.28 -17.80 -7.76
N ARG A 395 -0.69 -18.80 -8.43
CA ARG A 395 0.42 -18.57 -9.38
C ARG A 395 0.03 -17.70 -10.57
N TRP A 396 -1.26 -17.65 -10.91
CA TRP A 396 -1.77 -16.78 -11.96
C TRP A 396 -1.90 -15.32 -11.54
N TYR A 397 -1.95 -15.06 -10.24
CA TYR A 397 -2.08 -13.72 -9.68
C TYR A 397 -1.11 -12.69 -10.26
N PRO A 398 0.22 -12.90 -10.32
CA PRO A 398 1.13 -11.94 -10.92
C PRO A 398 0.86 -11.64 -12.40
N ILE A 399 0.37 -12.60 -13.17
CA ILE A 399 0.02 -12.37 -14.59
C ILE A 399 -1.29 -11.57 -14.69
N ILE A 400 -2.24 -11.80 -13.77
CA ILE A 400 -3.44 -10.98 -13.65
C ILE A 400 -3.04 -9.52 -13.36
N LEU A 401 -2.07 -9.27 -12.47
CA LEU A 401 -1.56 -7.92 -12.20
C LEU A 401 -1.00 -7.24 -13.46
N GLN A 402 -0.18 -7.97 -14.24
CA GLN A 402 0.38 -7.50 -15.51
C GLN A 402 -0.72 -7.13 -16.52
N VAL A 403 -1.68 -8.03 -16.73
CA VAL A 403 -2.80 -7.82 -17.66
C VAL A 403 -3.70 -6.66 -17.23
N TYR A 404 -3.98 -6.52 -15.93
CA TYR A 404 -4.77 -5.40 -15.42
C TYR A 404 -4.05 -4.06 -15.58
N MET A 405 -2.81 -3.92 -15.11
CA MET A 405 -2.10 -2.63 -15.22
C MET A 405 -1.89 -2.22 -16.68
N ALA A 406 -1.44 -3.15 -17.53
CA ALA A 406 -1.24 -2.88 -18.96
C ALA A 406 -2.58 -2.59 -19.66
N GLY A 407 -3.63 -3.32 -19.32
CA GLY A 407 -4.97 -3.15 -19.89
C GLY A 407 -5.62 -1.82 -19.54
N ILE A 408 -5.57 -1.42 -18.27
CA ILE A 408 -6.06 -0.11 -17.81
C ILE A 408 -5.29 1.02 -18.51
N ALA A 409 -3.97 0.89 -18.60
CA ALA A 409 -3.14 1.86 -19.32
C ALA A 409 -3.50 1.95 -20.81
N ALA A 410 -3.72 0.82 -21.50
CA ALA A 410 -4.15 0.81 -22.89
C ALA A 410 -5.51 1.49 -23.09
N VAL A 411 -6.48 1.23 -22.20
CA VAL A 411 -7.81 1.86 -22.24
C VAL A 411 -7.71 3.36 -21.97
N ALA A 412 -6.94 3.77 -20.96
CA ALA A 412 -6.73 5.18 -20.64
C ALA A 412 -6.07 5.96 -21.78
N GLY A 413 -5.17 5.33 -22.53
CA GLY A 413 -4.51 5.94 -23.70
C GLY A 413 -5.28 5.77 -25.03
N GLU A 414 -6.49 5.19 -25.00
CA GLU A 414 -7.26 4.82 -26.21
C GLU A 414 -6.46 3.95 -27.22
N ARG A 415 -5.51 3.16 -26.70
CA ARG A 415 -4.61 2.28 -27.47
C ARG A 415 -5.22 0.90 -27.66
N PHE A 416 -6.28 0.82 -28.45
CA PHE A 416 -7.00 -0.45 -28.68
C PHE A 416 -6.13 -1.51 -29.40
N ASP A 417 -5.13 -1.08 -30.17
CA ASP A 417 -4.11 -1.95 -30.75
C ASP A 417 -3.23 -2.62 -29.68
N SER A 418 -2.82 -1.86 -28.66
CA SER A 418 -2.12 -2.40 -27.48
C SER A 418 -3.02 -3.34 -26.69
N LEU A 419 -4.29 -2.96 -26.46
CA LEU A 419 -5.25 -3.80 -25.74
C LEU A 419 -5.46 -5.15 -26.45
N ALA A 420 -5.56 -5.15 -27.78
CA ALA A 420 -5.63 -6.38 -28.58
C ALA A 420 -4.39 -7.26 -28.40
N ASN A 421 -3.18 -6.66 -28.33
CA ASN A 421 -1.99 -7.44 -28.02
C ASN A 421 -2.07 -8.06 -26.64
N ILE A 422 -2.54 -7.34 -25.63
CA ILE A 422 -2.60 -7.84 -24.26
C ILE A 422 -3.59 -9.01 -24.18
N LEU A 423 -4.83 -8.82 -24.61
CA LEU A 423 -5.90 -9.80 -24.42
C LEU A 423 -5.83 -10.98 -25.42
N LEU A 424 -5.44 -10.71 -26.67
CA LEU A 424 -5.40 -11.71 -27.74
C LEU A 424 -3.98 -12.28 -27.95
N THR A 425 -3.06 -12.09 -26.99
CA THR A 425 -1.79 -12.84 -26.97
C THR A 425 -2.09 -14.33 -26.90
N LYS A 426 -1.44 -15.12 -27.77
CA LYS A 426 -1.54 -16.58 -27.72
C LYS A 426 -0.48 -17.15 -26.80
N VAL A 427 -0.90 -18.01 -25.88
CA VAL A 427 -0.04 -18.75 -24.95
C VAL A 427 -0.36 -20.24 -25.02
N PRO A 428 0.59 -21.13 -24.65
CA PRO A 428 0.30 -22.55 -24.52
C PRO A 428 -0.87 -22.79 -23.54
N SER A 429 -1.76 -23.73 -23.87
CA SER A 429 -2.81 -24.16 -22.96
C SER A 429 -2.21 -24.98 -21.81
N LEU A 430 -2.69 -24.75 -20.60
CA LEU A 430 -2.28 -25.52 -19.42
C LEU A 430 -2.64 -27.00 -19.51
N GLU A 431 -3.82 -27.31 -20.06
CA GLU A 431 -4.31 -28.68 -20.18
C GLU A 431 -3.61 -29.42 -21.33
N ASN A 432 -3.28 -28.69 -22.39
CA ASN A 432 -2.61 -29.25 -23.55
C ASN A 432 -1.59 -28.25 -24.14
N PRO A 433 -0.30 -28.36 -23.76
CA PRO A 433 0.75 -27.47 -24.24
C PRO A 433 0.93 -27.44 -25.76
N SER A 434 0.38 -28.43 -26.50
CA SER A 434 0.39 -28.44 -27.97
C SER A 434 -0.68 -27.54 -28.61
N LYS A 435 -1.65 -27.05 -27.83
CA LYS A 435 -2.70 -26.12 -28.27
C LYS A 435 -2.40 -24.72 -27.73
N ASN A 436 -2.47 -23.73 -28.60
CA ASN A 436 -2.42 -22.33 -28.19
C ASN A 436 -3.83 -21.79 -27.91
N VAL A 437 -3.99 -21.14 -26.78
CA VAL A 437 -5.21 -20.42 -26.36
C VAL A 437 -4.89 -18.93 -26.21
N PHE A 438 -5.91 -18.09 -26.17
CA PHE A 438 -5.69 -16.68 -25.87
C PHE A 438 -5.45 -16.49 -24.37
N LEU A 439 -4.54 -15.58 -24.02
CA LEU A 439 -4.16 -15.27 -22.65
C LEU A 439 -5.38 -14.91 -21.80
N VAL A 440 -6.31 -14.14 -22.36
CA VAL A 440 -7.56 -13.76 -21.69
C VAL A 440 -8.43 -14.96 -21.26
N GLU A 441 -8.40 -16.09 -21.99
CA GLU A 441 -9.13 -17.31 -21.59
C GLU A 441 -8.54 -17.86 -20.29
N ASN A 442 -7.21 -18.03 -20.24
CA ASN A 442 -6.51 -18.50 -19.04
C ASN A 442 -6.67 -17.52 -17.86
N ILE A 443 -6.64 -16.21 -18.13
CA ILE A 443 -6.85 -15.17 -17.11
C ILE A 443 -8.28 -15.21 -16.57
N SER A 444 -9.27 -15.39 -17.44
CA SER A 444 -10.68 -15.56 -17.05
C SER A 444 -10.85 -16.76 -16.11
N ASP A 445 -10.27 -17.90 -16.48
CA ASP A 445 -10.33 -19.12 -15.67
C ASP A 445 -9.60 -18.96 -14.33
N ALA A 446 -8.43 -18.32 -14.34
CA ALA A 446 -7.68 -18.02 -13.12
C ALA A 446 -8.46 -17.11 -12.16
N ILE A 447 -9.08 -16.03 -12.66
CA ILE A 447 -9.94 -15.15 -11.86
C ILE A 447 -11.12 -15.93 -11.29
N LEU A 448 -11.76 -16.79 -12.09
CA LEU A 448 -12.87 -17.63 -11.64
C LEU A 448 -12.44 -18.58 -10.51
N ASN A 449 -11.29 -19.23 -10.64
CA ASN A 449 -10.76 -20.14 -9.63
C ASN A 449 -10.40 -19.41 -8.32
N LEU A 450 -9.72 -18.27 -8.39
CA LEU A 450 -9.43 -17.44 -7.22
C LEU A 450 -10.70 -16.90 -6.53
N THR A 451 -11.74 -16.61 -7.32
CA THR A 451 -13.05 -16.19 -6.81
C THR A 451 -13.76 -17.35 -6.10
N ARG A 452 -13.74 -18.57 -6.68
CA ARG A 452 -14.33 -19.78 -6.08
C ARG A 452 -13.64 -20.16 -4.77
N ASP A 453 -12.33 -19.99 -4.70
CA ASP A 453 -11.54 -20.22 -3.49
C ASP A 453 -11.71 -19.11 -2.43
N ASN A 454 -12.54 -18.09 -2.71
CA ASN A 454 -12.78 -16.94 -1.83
C ASN A 454 -11.48 -16.22 -1.41
N VAL A 455 -10.43 -16.25 -2.23
CA VAL A 455 -9.10 -15.72 -1.87
C VAL A 455 -9.20 -14.29 -1.35
N PHE A 456 -9.88 -13.42 -2.10
CA PHE A 456 -9.98 -12.01 -1.74
C PHE A 456 -11.08 -11.70 -0.72
N LYS A 457 -12.09 -12.58 -0.53
CA LYS A 457 -13.07 -12.41 0.55
C LYS A 457 -12.48 -12.68 1.93
N GLN A 458 -11.40 -13.45 2.00
CA GLN A 458 -10.70 -13.76 3.24
C GLN A 458 -9.80 -12.61 3.71
N LEU A 459 -9.57 -11.60 2.86
CA LEU A 459 -8.78 -10.43 3.22
C LEU A 459 -9.59 -9.48 4.13
N PRO A 460 -8.97 -8.92 5.18
CA PRO A 460 -9.65 -7.97 6.08
C PRO A 460 -10.28 -6.79 5.33
N GLY A 461 -11.56 -6.53 5.56
CA GLY A 461 -12.31 -5.45 4.92
C GLY A 461 -12.83 -5.75 3.51
N HIS A 462 -12.69 -6.99 3.04
CA HIS A 462 -13.20 -7.46 1.75
C HIS A 462 -14.30 -8.54 1.86
N GLU A 463 -14.71 -8.90 3.08
CA GLU A 463 -15.63 -10.00 3.39
C GLU A 463 -17.02 -9.79 2.76
N ASN A 464 -17.48 -8.53 2.79
CA ASN A 464 -18.82 -8.13 2.32
C ASN A 464 -18.82 -7.57 0.89
N ASN A 465 -17.67 -7.52 0.22
CA ASN A 465 -17.60 -7.01 -1.15
C ASN A 465 -18.20 -8.03 -2.13
N HIS A 466 -19.05 -7.55 -3.05
CA HIS A 466 -19.59 -8.39 -4.12
C HIS A 466 -18.52 -8.83 -5.13
N ALA A 467 -17.53 -7.96 -5.40
CA ALA A 467 -16.39 -8.22 -6.28
C ALA A 467 -15.07 -7.91 -5.54
N PRO A 468 -14.67 -8.72 -4.54
CA PRO A 468 -13.60 -8.38 -3.59
C PRO A 468 -12.23 -8.21 -4.25
N MET A 469 -11.91 -9.02 -5.27
CA MET A 469 -10.67 -8.90 -6.05
C MET A 469 -10.64 -7.62 -6.86
N SER A 470 -11.75 -7.28 -7.52
CA SER A 470 -11.89 -6.04 -8.30
C SER A 470 -11.74 -4.80 -7.41
N GLU A 471 -12.38 -4.78 -6.24
CA GLU A 471 -12.23 -3.70 -5.25
C GLU A 471 -10.80 -3.60 -4.69
N TYR A 472 -10.11 -4.74 -4.54
CA TYR A 472 -8.71 -4.79 -4.14
C TYR A 472 -7.81 -4.18 -5.23
N PHE A 473 -7.99 -4.61 -6.48
CA PHE A 473 -7.25 -4.10 -7.65
C PHE A 473 -7.46 -2.62 -7.91
N LEU A 474 -8.67 -2.12 -7.76
CA LEU A 474 -8.95 -0.70 -7.89
C LEU A 474 -8.03 0.12 -6.97
N LYS A 475 -7.90 -0.29 -5.70
CA LYS A 475 -7.06 0.40 -4.71
C LYS A 475 -5.57 0.15 -4.94
N LEU A 476 -5.21 -1.07 -5.33
CA LEU A 476 -3.81 -1.47 -5.55
C LEU A 476 -3.16 -0.70 -6.72
N PHE A 477 -3.87 -0.57 -7.85
CA PHE A 477 -3.28 -0.01 -9.06
C PHE A 477 -3.38 1.51 -9.16
N GLN A 478 -4.29 2.16 -8.44
CA GLN A 478 -4.50 3.61 -8.50
C GLN A 478 -3.21 4.41 -8.29
N PRO A 479 -2.48 4.28 -7.15
CA PRO A 479 -1.29 5.09 -6.93
C PRO A 479 -0.20 4.81 -7.98
N LYS A 480 -0.08 3.56 -8.43
CA LYS A 480 0.94 3.16 -9.42
C LYS A 480 0.67 3.78 -10.79
N LEU A 481 -0.57 3.71 -11.25
CA LEU A 481 -0.94 4.28 -12.54
C LEU A 481 -1.03 5.80 -12.50
N ASP A 482 -1.40 6.41 -11.37
CA ASP A 482 -1.34 7.86 -11.19
C ASP A 482 0.10 8.38 -11.21
N ASP A 483 1.05 7.69 -10.58
CA ASP A 483 2.48 8.05 -10.65
C ASP A 483 3.04 7.94 -12.08
N ILE A 484 2.57 6.97 -12.87
CA ILE A 484 3.09 6.72 -14.23
C ILE A 484 2.43 7.62 -15.30
N LEU A 485 1.10 7.73 -15.23
CA LEU A 485 0.21 8.24 -16.29
C LEU A 485 -0.62 9.47 -15.85
N PHE A 486 -0.73 9.75 -14.55
CA PHE A 486 -1.52 10.84 -13.98
C PHE A 486 -3.01 10.80 -14.42
N LEU A 487 -3.68 9.69 -14.15
CA LEU A 487 -5.07 9.46 -14.58
C LEU A 487 -6.09 10.25 -13.72
N GLY A 488 -5.77 10.47 -12.44
CA GLY A 488 -6.58 11.25 -11.51
C GLY A 488 -8.03 10.76 -11.46
N LYS A 489 -8.99 11.66 -11.68
CA LYS A 489 -10.43 11.32 -11.67
C LYS A 489 -10.86 10.38 -12.81
N GLY A 490 -10.04 10.22 -13.85
CA GLY A 490 -10.31 9.32 -14.97
C GLY A 490 -10.01 7.85 -14.67
N TYR A 491 -9.18 7.57 -13.65
CA TYR A 491 -8.72 6.22 -13.32
C TYR A 491 -9.86 5.21 -13.14
N GLU A 492 -10.87 5.56 -12.34
CA GLU A 492 -11.97 4.64 -12.04
C GLU A 492 -12.77 4.27 -13.31
N ASN A 493 -12.94 5.22 -14.24
CA ASN A 493 -13.61 4.94 -15.52
C ASN A 493 -12.76 4.03 -16.39
N SER A 494 -11.46 4.27 -16.52
CA SER A 494 -10.55 3.42 -17.29
C SER A 494 -10.46 2.00 -16.70
N PHE A 495 -10.50 1.88 -15.37
CA PHE A 495 -10.57 0.60 -14.68
C PHE A 495 -11.86 -0.15 -15.01
N ASP A 496 -13.02 0.50 -14.85
CA ASP A 496 -14.32 -0.09 -15.15
C ASP A 496 -14.44 -0.49 -16.63
N ASP A 497 -13.99 0.37 -17.56
CA ASP A 497 -14.03 0.12 -19.00
C ASP A 497 -13.12 -1.05 -19.38
N PHE A 498 -11.92 -1.15 -18.78
CA PHE A 498 -11.03 -2.29 -18.97
C PHE A 498 -11.67 -3.59 -18.48
N GLU A 499 -12.26 -3.63 -17.28
CA GLU A 499 -12.89 -4.84 -16.76
C GLU A 499 -14.07 -5.30 -17.64
N VAL A 500 -14.88 -4.37 -18.15
CA VAL A 500 -15.97 -4.68 -19.07
C VAL A 500 -15.43 -5.30 -20.36
N LEU A 501 -14.36 -4.73 -20.93
CA LEU A 501 -13.74 -5.27 -22.14
C LEU A 501 -13.10 -6.64 -21.90
N LEU A 502 -12.38 -6.81 -20.79
CA LEU A 502 -11.83 -8.10 -20.37
C LEU A 502 -12.94 -9.17 -20.29
N ALA A 503 -14.05 -8.82 -19.65
CA ALA A 503 -15.20 -9.69 -19.48
C ALA A 503 -15.86 -10.10 -20.80
N LEU A 504 -16.17 -9.13 -21.66
CA LEU A 504 -16.84 -9.37 -22.95
C LEU A 504 -15.95 -10.14 -23.92
N VAL A 505 -14.64 -9.85 -23.94
CA VAL A 505 -13.69 -10.58 -24.80
C VAL A 505 -13.52 -12.02 -24.33
N ALA A 506 -13.43 -12.26 -23.01
CA ALA A 506 -13.43 -13.62 -22.47
C ALA A 506 -14.73 -14.37 -22.81
N ALA A 507 -15.88 -13.70 -22.68
CA ALA A 507 -17.19 -14.26 -23.00
C ALA A 507 -17.34 -14.64 -24.47
N ASP A 508 -16.82 -13.82 -25.37
CA ASP A 508 -16.78 -14.11 -26.80
C ASP A 508 -15.96 -15.37 -27.09
N LEU A 509 -14.75 -15.47 -26.53
CA LEU A 509 -13.86 -16.60 -26.75
C LEU A 509 -14.40 -17.90 -26.12
N SER A 510 -14.96 -17.81 -24.92
CA SER A 510 -15.66 -18.92 -24.27
C SER A 510 -16.77 -19.45 -25.17
N LYS A 511 -17.59 -18.57 -25.76
CA LYS A 511 -18.66 -18.92 -26.71
C LYS A 511 -18.16 -19.50 -28.04
N GLN A 512 -16.94 -19.18 -28.46
CA GLN A 512 -16.35 -19.83 -29.64
C GLN A 512 -15.82 -21.23 -29.33
N SER A 513 -15.33 -21.43 -28.10
CA SER A 513 -14.76 -22.70 -27.66
C SER A 513 -15.82 -23.73 -27.24
N GLY A 514 -17.01 -23.27 -26.86
CA GLY A 514 -18.18 -24.08 -26.49
C GLY A 514 -19.46 -23.25 -26.44
N ASP A 515 -20.60 -23.82 -26.04
CA ASP A 515 -21.90 -23.14 -26.13
C ASP A 515 -22.21 -22.14 -24.98
N ASN A 516 -21.27 -21.93 -24.05
CA ASN A 516 -21.50 -21.07 -22.88
C ASN A 516 -20.83 -19.70 -23.05
N THR A 517 -21.55 -18.64 -22.69
CA THR A 517 -21.05 -17.26 -22.73
C THR A 517 -20.63 -16.85 -21.32
N TRP A 518 -19.33 -16.90 -21.02
CA TRP A 518 -18.82 -16.61 -19.69
C TRP A 518 -17.54 -15.76 -19.71
N GLY A 519 -17.46 -14.80 -18.80
CA GLY A 519 -16.28 -13.97 -18.57
C GLY A 519 -16.23 -13.46 -17.13
N PRO A 520 -15.05 -13.03 -16.65
CA PRO A 520 -14.84 -12.61 -15.27
C PRO A 520 -15.71 -11.42 -14.91
N ILE A 521 -16.25 -11.42 -13.70
CA ILE A 521 -17.19 -10.40 -13.25
C ILE A 521 -16.51 -9.49 -12.23
N GLY A 522 -16.27 -8.25 -12.65
CA GLY A 522 -15.69 -7.21 -11.82
C GLY A 522 -16.74 -6.35 -11.12
N ARG A 523 -16.30 -5.23 -10.54
CA ARG A 523 -17.18 -4.28 -9.83
C ARG A 523 -18.21 -3.62 -10.74
N PHE A 524 -17.94 -3.55 -12.04
CA PHE A 524 -18.90 -3.07 -13.04
C PHE A 524 -20.24 -3.85 -13.01
N GLY A 525 -20.21 -5.13 -12.60
CA GLY A 525 -21.37 -6.00 -12.58
C GLY A 525 -22.46 -5.48 -11.63
N TYR A 526 -22.10 -5.18 -10.38
CA TYR A 526 -23.05 -4.65 -9.40
C TYR A 526 -23.34 -3.15 -9.61
N LYS A 527 -22.40 -2.38 -10.18
CA LYS A 527 -22.66 -0.98 -10.61
C LYS A 527 -23.76 -0.90 -11.68
N SER A 528 -23.95 -1.96 -12.45
CA SER A 528 -24.96 -2.07 -13.50
C SER A 528 -26.34 -2.53 -12.98
N ARG A 529 -26.50 -2.76 -11.66
CA ARG A 529 -27.73 -3.29 -11.02
C ARG A 529 -28.94 -2.36 -11.11
N ASN A 530 -28.74 -1.06 -10.95
CA ASN A 530 -29.82 -0.08 -10.75
C ASN A 530 -29.98 0.93 -11.88
N ASN A 531 -29.18 0.83 -12.95
CA ASN A 531 -29.18 1.83 -14.01
C ASN A 531 -28.74 1.23 -15.35
N SER A 532 -29.53 1.46 -16.41
CA SER A 532 -29.14 1.23 -17.81
C SER A 532 -27.92 2.07 -18.25
N GLY A 533 -27.40 2.94 -17.37
CA GLY A 533 -26.17 3.71 -17.53
C GLY A 533 -24.91 3.13 -16.86
N GLY A 534 -24.93 1.90 -16.33
CA GLY A 534 -23.73 1.25 -15.77
C GLY A 534 -22.62 1.02 -16.81
N PRO A 535 -21.36 0.76 -16.40
CA PRO A 535 -20.23 0.66 -17.33
C PRO A 535 -20.43 -0.37 -18.46
N LEU A 536 -21.02 -1.53 -18.15
CA LEU A 536 -21.32 -2.56 -19.15
C LEU A 536 -22.27 -2.02 -20.23
N PHE A 537 -23.41 -1.46 -19.82
CA PHE A 537 -24.43 -0.94 -20.75
C PHE A 537 -23.94 0.29 -21.52
N ARG A 538 -23.08 1.11 -20.91
CA ARG A 538 -22.38 2.21 -21.59
C ARG A 538 -21.52 1.69 -22.75
N THR A 539 -20.68 0.68 -22.51
CA THR A 539 -19.83 0.07 -23.55
C THR A 539 -20.66 -0.58 -24.65
N ILE A 540 -21.72 -1.32 -24.30
CA ILE A 540 -22.64 -1.93 -25.28
C ILE A 540 -23.30 -0.86 -26.16
N SER A 541 -23.81 0.21 -25.54
CA SER A 541 -24.47 1.31 -26.25
C SER A 541 -23.49 2.04 -27.18
N LEU A 542 -22.26 2.28 -26.72
CA LEU A 542 -21.20 2.89 -27.52
C LEU A 542 -20.85 2.04 -28.75
N ALA A 543 -20.64 0.74 -28.55
CA ALA A 543 -20.32 -0.20 -29.63
C ALA A 543 -21.46 -0.26 -30.68
N ARG A 544 -22.72 -0.30 -30.23
CA ARG A 544 -23.89 -0.28 -31.12
C ARG A 544 -24.03 1.04 -31.89
N ALA A 545 -23.75 2.16 -31.24
CA ALA A 545 -23.81 3.47 -31.89
C ALA A 545 -22.73 3.63 -32.97
N GLN A 546 -21.53 3.08 -32.74
CA GLN A 546 -20.43 3.12 -33.71
C GLN A 546 -20.53 2.01 -34.77
N GLY A 547 -21.25 0.93 -34.48
CA GLY A 547 -21.47 -0.19 -35.39
C GLY A 547 -20.16 -0.84 -35.82
N GLN A 548 -20.04 -1.12 -37.12
CA GLN A 548 -18.85 -1.76 -37.70
C GLN A 548 -17.58 -0.88 -37.64
N GLU A 549 -17.75 0.43 -37.42
CA GLU A 549 -16.63 1.38 -37.30
C GLU A 549 -16.01 1.43 -35.90
N TRP A 550 -16.58 0.71 -34.93
CA TRP A 550 -16.07 0.66 -33.55
C TRP A 550 -14.58 0.24 -33.54
N PRO A 551 -13.66 1.07 -32.98
CA PRO A 551 -12.22 0.84 -33.08
C PRO A 551 -11.74 -0.54 -32.61
N LEU A 552 -12.39 -1.13 -31.61
CA LEU A 552 -12.06 -2.47 -31.11
C LEU A 552 -12.28 -3.56 -32.18
N LEU A 553 -13.36 -3.48 -32.98
CA LEU A 553 -13.59 -4.45 -34.06
C LEU A 553 -12.47 -4.39 -35.11
N LYS A 554 -11.96 -3.20 -35.41
CA LYS A 554 -10.84 -3.01 -36.36
C LYS A 554 -9.54 -3.65 -35.87
N GLN A 555 -9.39 -3.87 -34.57
CA GLN A 555 -8.25 -4.57 -33.98
C GLN A 555 -8.44 -6.09 -33.87
N GLY A 556 -9.56 -6.62 -34.38
CA GLY A 556 -9.84 -8.06 -34.44
C GLY A 556 -10.64 -8.61 -33.26
N PHE A 557 -11.06 -7.77 -32.31
CA PHE A 557 -11.99 -8.18 -31.26
C PHE A 557 -13.32 -8.65 -31.85
N PHE A 558 -13.92 -9.68 -31.25
CA PHE A 558 -15.19 -10.28 -31.72
C PHE A 558 -15.14 -10.72 -33.18
N GLY A 559 -13.96 -11.15 -33.66
CA GLY A 559 -13.74 -11.50 -35.07
C GLY A 559 -13.93 -10.32 -36.04
N GLY A 560 -13.94 -9.09 -35.54
CA GLY A 560 -14.23 -7.89 -36.31
C GLY A 560 -15.69 -7.78 -36.74
N SER A 561 -16.65 -8.41 -36.04
CA SER A 561 -18.08 -8.35 -36.40
C SER A 561 -18.91 -7.73 -35.27
N ILE A 562 -19.69 -6.70 -35.62
CA ILE A 562 -20.64 -6.09 -34.68
C ILE A 562 -21.79 -7.05 -34.31
N ASP A 563 -22.21 -7.91 -35.24
CA ASP A 563 -23.27 -8.90 -34.99
C ASP A 563 -22.81 -9.93 -33.96
N ARG A 564 -21.57 -10.40 -34.09
CA ARG A 564 -20.94 -11.30 -33.10
C ARG A 564 -20.84 -10.63 -31.74
N PHE A 565 -20.40 -9.37 -31.69
CA PHE A 565 -20.39 -8.59 -30.46
C PHE A 565 -21.79 -8.50 -29.82
N ASN A 566 -22.82 -8.16 -30.60
CA ASN A 566 -24.18 -7.98 -30.08
C ASN A 566 -24.72 -9.26 -29.43
N ILE A 567 -24.51 -10.42 -30.07
CA ILE A 567 -24.93 -11.72 -29.52
C ILE A 567 -24.26 -11.97 -28.17
N VAL A 568 -22.94 -11.82 -28.09
CA VAL A 568 -22.18 -12.04 -26.84
C VAL A 568 -22.59 -11.04 -25.77
N ALA A 569 -22.71 -9.76 -26.13
CA ALA A 569 -23.08 -8.69 -25.22
C ALA A 569 -24.48 -8.88 -24.61
N ASP A 570 -25.47 -9.28 -25.42
CA ASP A 570 -26.83 -9.54 -24.94
C ASP A 570 -26.90 -10.74 -24.01
N GLU A 571 -26.24 -11.85 -24.36
CA GLU A 571 -26.18 -13.03 -23.51
C GLU A 571 -25.45 -12.72 -22.19
N TYR A 572 -24.32 -12.02 -22.24
CA TYR A 572 -23.55 -11.65 -21.05
C TYR A 572 -24.32 -10.66 -20.15
N ALA A 573 -24.97 -9.64 -20.73
CA ALA A 573 -25.81 -8.71 -19.98
C ALA A 573 -27.00 -9.42 -19.30
N ASN A 574 -27.60 -10.42 -19.95
CA ASN A 574 -28.63 -11.25 -19.35
C ASN A 574 -28.11 -12.07 -18.16
N ILE A 575 -26.85 -12.53 -18.19
CA ILE A 575 -26.23 -13.21 -17.06
C ILE A 575 -26.06 -12.24 -15.88
N ILE A 576 -25.46 -11.07 -16.11
CA ILE A 576 -25.19 -10.06 -15.07
C ILE A 576 -26.48 -9.56 -14.40
N THR A 577 -27.53 -9.32 -15.18
CA THR A 577 -28.83 -8.85 -14.66
C THR A 577 -29.57 -9.89 -13.83
N ARG A 578 -29.31 -11.18 -14.06
CA ARG A 578 -29.89 -12.28 -13.28
C ARG A 578 -29.10 -12.61 -12.01
N MET A 579 -27.90 -12.05 -11.82
CA MET A 579 -27.11 -12.30 -10.62
C MET A 579 -27.73 -11.62 -9.40
N GLY A 580 -27.90 -12.40 -8.33
CA GLY A 580 -28.32 -11.90 -7.02
C GLY A 580 -27.18 -11.17 -6.33
N TRP A 581 -27.08 -9.85 -6.52
CA TRP A 581 -26.16 -8.97 -5.81
C TRP A 581 -26.65 -8.65 -4.38
N TYR A 582 -27.06 -9.65 -3.61
CA TYR A 582 -27.64 -9.46 -2.26
C TYR A 582 -26.67 -9.84 -1.15
#